data_AF-A0A940TMV8-F1
#
_entry.id   AF-A0A940TMV8-F1
#
_cell.length_a   1.000
_cell.length_b   1.000
_cell.length_c   1.000
_cell.angle_alpha   90.00
_cell.angle_beta   90.00
_cell.angle_gamma   90.00
#
_symmetry.space_group_name_H-M   'P 1'
#
loop_
_entity.id
_entity.type
_entity.pdbx_description
1 polymer ?
#
loop_
_entity_poly.entity_id
_entity_poly.type
_entity_poly.pdbx_seq_one_letter_code
_entity_poly.pdbx_strand_id
1 'polypeptide(L)'
;REFMGILASLTEKNPVPKEVIRTKDGYFVVRLSGVEPADQNKFQSIKKNLEKRLSYQKQEEALQNWLDQLRSKAKIDINKDLTKG
;
A
#
# COMPACT_ATOMS: atom_id res chain seq x y z
N ARG A 1 4.18 -4.20 -0.45
CA ARG A 1 4.92 -4.53 -1.70
C ARG A 1 6.38 -4.17 -1.46
N GLU A 2 7.22 -5.15 -1.17
CA GLU A 2 8.58 -4.94 -0.65
C GLU A 2 9.52 -4.19 -1.60
N PHE A 3 9.28 -4.25 -2.91
CA PHE A 3 10.12 -3.59 -3.91
C PHE A 3 9.88 -2.08 -4.11
N MET A 4 8.73 -1.55 -3.67
CA MET A 4 8.37 -0.14 -3.95
C MET A 4 9.36 0.85 -3.30
N GLY A 5 9.87 0.53 -2.10
CA GLY A 5 10.89 1.35 -1.44
C GLY A 5 12.21 1.37 -2.21
N ILE A 6 12.62 0.22 -2.77
CA ILE A 6 13.81 0.11 -3.61
C ILE A 6 13.67 0.99 -4.85
N LEU A 7 12.53 0.87 -5.56
CA LEU A 7 12.27 1.66 -6.78
C LEU A 7 12.24 3.17 -6.50
N ALA A 8 11.58 3.59 -5.42
CA ALA A 8 11.47 5.00 -5.05
C ALA A 8 12.80 5.63 -4.61
N SER A 9 13.79 4.83 -4.24
CA SER A 9 15.13 5.30 -3.82
C SER A 9 16.09 5.57 -4.99
N LEU A 10 15.74 5.16 -6.21
CA LEU A 10 16.60 5.35 -7.39
C LEU A 10 16.65 6.82 -7.77
N THR A 11 17.83 7.26 -8.20
CA THR A 11 18.08 8.63 -8.67
C THR A 11 18.96 8.60 -9.91
N GLU A 12 19.09 9.70 -10.63
CA GLU A 12 19.99 9.78 -11.78
C GLU A 12 21.45 9.44 -11.42
N LYS A 13 21.87 9.76 -10.18
CA LYS A 13 23.20 9.44 -9.65
C LYS A 13 23.36 7.96 -9.26
N ASN A 14 22.26 7.31 -8.86
CA ASN A 14 22.22 5.89 -8.54
C ASN A 14 21.03 5.22 -9.24
N PRO A 15 21.11 5.00 -10.56
CA PRO A 15 19.97 4.61 -11.37
C PRO A 15 19.67 3.11 -11.31
N VAL A 16 20.50 2.32 -10.62
CA VAL A 16 20.35 0.86 -10.51
C VAL A 16 20.30 0.48 -9.03
N PRO A 17 19.39 -0.43 -8.61
CA PRO A 17 19.39 -0.97 -7.26
C PRO A 17 20.69 -1.69 -6.92
N LYS A 18 21.13 -1.61 -5.66
CA LYS A 18 22.30 -2.35 -5.18
C LYS A 18 22.05 -3.87 -5.06
N GLU A 19 20.78 -4.24 -4.88
CA GLU A 19 20.34 -5.61 -4.68
C GLU A 19 19.29 -6.01 -5.71
N VAL A 20 19.22 -7.31 -6.01
CA VAL A 20 18.23 -7.87 -6.93
C VAL A 20 16.84 -7.82 -6.29
N ILE A 21 15.84 -7.38 -7.05
CA ILE A 21 14.47 -7.30 -6.57
C ILE A 21 13.84 -8.70 -6.67
N ARG A 22 13.49 -9.29 -5.53
CA ARG A 22 12.73 -10.54 -5.47
C ARG A 22 11.24 -10.23 -5.39
N THR A 23 10.45 -10.84 -6.27
CA THR A 23 8.98 -10.80 -6.24
C THR A 23 8.42 -12.23 -6.22
N LYS A 24 7.09 -12.36 -6.19
CA LYS A 24 6.42 -13.67 -6.34
C LYS A 24 6.69 -14.31 -7.70
N ASP A 25 6.98 -13.48 -8.70
CA ASP A 25 7.14 -13.88 -10.11
C ASP A 25 8.62 -14.11 -10.49
N GLY A 26 9.56 -13.95 -9.55
CA GLY A 26 10.98 -14.21 -9.76
C GLY A 26 11.89 -13.07 -9.33
N TYR A 27 12.96 -12.86 -10.09
CA TYR A 27 14.03 -11.90 -9.81
C TYR A 27 14.14 -10.86 -10.91
N PHE A 28 14.27 -9.60 -10.53
CA PHE A 28 14.30 -8.46 -11.46
C PHE A 28 15.50 -7.57 -11.20
N VAL A 29 16.10 -7.09 -12.29
CA VAL A 29 17.06 -5.98 -12.30
C VAL A 29 16.43 -4.86 -13.10
N VAL A 30 16.42 -3.65 -12.55
CA VAL A 30 15.78 -2.48 -13.16
C VAL A 30 16.76 -1.32 -13.21
N ARG A 31 16.52 -0.39 -14.14
CA ARG A 31 17.26 0.86 -14.25
C ARG A 31 16.28 2.02 -14.35
N LEU A 32 16.52 3.09 -13.61
CA LEU A 32 15.78 4.34 -13.73
C LEU A 32 15.98 4.91 -15.15
N SER A 33 14.89 5.02 -15.91
CA SER A 33 14.93 5.62 -17.25
C SER A 33 14.77 7.14 -17.22
N GLY A 34 14.12 7.67 -16.19
CA GLY A 34 13.86 9.10 -16.02
C GLY A 34 12.91 9.34 -14.85
N VAL A 35 12.83 10.59 -14.39
CA VAL A 35 11.91 11.03 -13.34
C VAL A 35 10.97 12.07 -13.94
N GLU A 36 9.67 11.78 -13.90
CA GLU A 36 8.65 12.76 -14.25
C GLU A 36 8.23 13.49 -12.97
N PRO A 37 8.45 14.82 -12.88
CA PRO A 37 8.03 15.59 -11.71
C PRO A 37 6.51 15.66 -11.64
N ALA A 38 5.98 15.73 -10.41
CA ALA A 38 4.56 15.91 -10.21
C ALA A 38 4.10 17.28 -10.76
N ASP A 39 3.08 17.25 -11.63
CA ASP A 39 2.45 18.46 -12.14
C ASP A 39 1.52 19.07 -11.09
N GLN A 40 1.96 20.16 -10.47
CA GLN A 40 1.20 20.87 -9.44
C GLN A 40 -0.11 21.46 -9.97
N ASN A 41 -0.20 21.78 -11.26
CA ASN A 41 -1.44 22.30 -11.84
C ASN A 41 -2.53 21.22 -11.90
N LYS A 42 -2.14 19.95 -12.07
CA LYS A 42 -3.06 18.80 -12.01
C LYS A 42 -3.51 18.49 -10.58
N PHE A 43 -2.80 18.95 -9.54
CA PHE A 43 -3.20 18.68 -8.17
C PHE A 43 -4.59 19.26 -7.86
N GLN A 44 -4.85 20.50 -8.28
CA GLN A 44 -6.13 21.17 -8.02
C GLN A 44 -7.31 20.41 -8.64
N SER A 45 -7.15 19.88 -9.85
CA SER A 45 -8.23 19.14 -10.53
C SER A 45 -8.51 17.78 -9.89
N ILE A 46 -7.51 17.13 -9.28
CA ILE A 46 -7.68 15.82 -8.62
C ILE A 46 -7.95 15.91 -7.11
N LYS A 47 -7.72 17.07 -6.48
CA LYS A 47 -7.74 17.26 -5.03
C LYS A 47 -9.01 16.71 -4.39
N LYS A 48 -10.19 17.06 -4.91
CA LYS A 48 -11.49 16.64 -4.36
C LYS A 48 -11.67 15.11 -4.40
N ASN A 49 -11.24 14.46 -5.49
CA ASN A 49 -11.28 13.01 -5.61
C ASN A 49 -10.28 12.34 -4.66
N LEU A 50 -9.11 12.94 -4.48
CA LEU A 50 -8.10 12.47 -3.54
C LEU A 50 -8.60 12.55 -2.10
N GLU A 51 -9.20 13.67 -1.70
CA GLU A 51 -9.81 13.87 -0.38
C GLU A 51 -10.90 12.83 -0.12
N LYS A 52 -11.80 12.62 -1.08
CA LYS A 52 -12.85 11.60 -0.99
C LYS A 52 -12.26 10.20 -0.77
N ARG A 53 -11.26 9.81 -1.55
CA ARG A 53 -10.58 8.51 -1.42
C ARG A 53 -9.92 8.35 -0.05
N LEU A 54 -9.17 9.36 0.39
CA LEU A 54 -8.49 9.33 1.69
C LEU A 54 -9.47 9.29 2.86
N SER A 55 -10.60 9.98 2.74
CA SER A 55 -11.67 9.95 3.75
C SER A 55 -12.23 8.53 3.91
N TYR A 56 -12.60 7.87 2.81
CA TYR A 56 -13.06 6.48 2.86
C TYR A 56 -12.01 5.53 3.45
N GLN A 57 -10.74 5.68 3.04
CA GLN A 57 -9.67 4.83 3.57
C GLN A 57 -9.54 4.98 5.09
N LYS A 58 -9.58 6.21 5.61
CA LYS A 58 -9.50 6.46 7.05
C LYS A 58 -10.73 5.97 7.82
N GLN A 59 -11.91 6.09 7.23
CA GLN A 59 -13.15 5.57 7.82
C GLN A 59 -13.11 4.05 7.96
N GLU A 60 -12.67 3.36 6.91
CA GLU A 60 -12.51 1.90 6.93
C GLU A 60 -11.46 1.47 7.96
N GLU A 61 -10.30 2.15 7.99
CA GLU A 61 -9.25 1.91 8.98
C GLU A 61 -9.75 2.09 10.41
N ALA A 62 -10.50 3.17 10.69
CA ALA A 62 -11.09 3.42 12.00
C ALA A 62 -12.09 2.33 12.40
N LEU A 63 -12.94 1.89 11.46
CA LEU A 63 -13.91 0.82 11.69
C LEU A 63 -13.20 -0.51 12.00
N GLN A 64 -12.22 -0.91 11.20
CA GLN A 64 -11.48 -2.17 11.41
C GLN A 64 -10.74 -2.14 12.74
N ASN A 65 -10.03 -1.06 13.05
CA ASN A 65 -9.33 -0.91 14.32
C ASN A 65 -10.29 -1.00 15.52
N TRP A 66 -11.47 -0.39 15.41
CA TRP A 66 -12.50 -0.49 16.45
C TRP A 66 -13.04 -1.92 16.60
N LEU A 67 -13.32 -2.62 15.49
CA LEU A 67 -13.75 -4.01 15.52
C LEU A 67 -12.69 -4.94 16.13
N ASP A 68 -11.43 -4.74 15.79
CA ASP A 68 -10.31 -5.53 16.33
C ASP A 68 -10.14 -5.30 17.84
N GLN A 69 -10.33 -4.07 18.31
CA GLN A 69 -10.36 -3.77 19.74
C GLN A 69 -11.53 -4.43 20.47
N LEU A 70 -12.71 -4.49 19.85
CA LEU A 70 -13.85 -5.19 20.44
C LEU A 70 -13.61 -6.71 20.48
N ARG A 71 -13.11 -7.28 19.37
CA ARG A 71 -12.81 -8.71 19.27
C ARG A 71 -11.77 -9.15 20.29
N SER A 72 -10.70 -8.37 20.47
CA SER A 72 -9.63 -8.70 21.42
C SER A 72 -10.09 -8.71 22.89
N LYS A 73 -11.18 -8.00 23.21
CA LYS A 73 -11.76 -7.94 24.55
C LYS A 73 -12.90 -8.94 24.77
N ALA A 74 -13.39 -9.58 23.73
CA ALA A 74 -14.50 -10.52 23.80
C ALA A 74 -14.01 -11.97 23.84
N LYS A 75 -14.72 -12.82 24.59
CA LYS A 75 -14.56 -14.27 24.45
C LYS A 75 -15.37 -14.73 23.23
N ILE A 76 -14.70 -15.02 22.13
CA ILE A 76 -15.32 -15.46 20.87
C ILE A 76 -14.98 -16.93 20.65
N ASP A 77 -15.97 -17.81 20.81
CA ASP A 77 -15.86 -19.23 20.51
C ASP A 77 -16.50 -19.51 19.13
N ILE A 78 -15.69 -19.90 18.14
CA ILE A 78 -16.17 -20.22 16.78
C ILE A 78 -16.41 -21.72 16.68
N ASN A 79 -17.68 -22.14 16.58
CA ASN A 79 -18.02 -23.54 16.34
C ASN A 79 -17.75 -23.92 14.88
N LYS A 80 -16.60 -24.55 14.64
CA LYS A 80 -16.12 -24.91 13.30
C LYS A 80 -16.98 -25.96 12.60
N ASP A 81 -17.78 -26.72 13.33
CA ASP A 81 -18.64 -27.77 12.77
C ASP A 81 -19.88 -27.18 12.05
N LEU A 82 -20.27 -25.96 12.42
CA LEU A 82 -21.38 -25.22 11.79
C LEU A 82 -20.92 -24.30 10.65
N THR A 83 -19.60 -24.09 10.48
CA THR A 83 -19.03 -23.13 9.52
C THR A 83 -18.28 -23.78 8.35
N LYS A 84 -18.23 -25.12 8.28
CA LYS A 84 -17.76 -25.84 7.10
C LYS A 84 -18.95 -26.11 6.17
N GLY A 85 -19.07 -25.32 5.12
CA GLY A 85 -19.75 -25.70 3.88
C GLY A 85 -18.73 -26.31 2.92
#